data_AF-A0A5K1EYU7-F1
#
_entry.id   AF-A0A5K1EYU7-F1
#
_cell.length_a   1.000
_cell.length_b   1.000
_cell.length_c   1.000
_cell.angle_alpha   90.00
_cell.angle_beta   90.00
_cell.angle_gamma   90.00
#
_symmetry.space_group_name_H-M   'P 1'
#
loop_
_entity.id
_entity.type
_entity.pdbx_description
1 polymer ?
#
loop_
_entity_poly.entity_id
_entity_poly.type
_entity_poly.pdbx_seq_one_letter_code
_entity_poly.pdbx_strand_id
1 'polypeptide(L)' 'LLAIIVLTLVNACVGRPFYPLPSKQDVENRQPIQTFRPYNIAHRGSNGELPEETAAAYM' A
#
# COMPACT_ATOMS: atom_id res chain seq x y z
N LEU A 1 13.11 33.23 -13.55
CA LEU A 1 11.74 32.75 -13.85
C LEU A 1 11.73 31.31 -14.37
N LEU A 2 12.38 30.98 -15.47
CA LEU A 2 12.44 29.60 -16.00
C LEU A 2 12.93 28.56 -14.97
N ALA A 3 14.04 28.84 -14.29
CA ALA A 3 14.57 27.94 -13.26
C ALA A 3 13.59 27.70 -12.09
N ILE A 4 12.82 28.74 -11.73
CA ILE A 4 11.80 28.64 -10.67
C ILE A 4 10.65 27.75 -11.13
N ILE A 5 10.21 27.91 -12.38
CA ILE A 5 9.14 27.08 -13.00
C ILE A 5 9.56 25.61 -13.09
N VAL A 6 10.81 25.34 -13.50
CA VAL A 6 11.33 23.96 -13.57
C VAL A 6 11.42 23.33 -12.17
N LEU A 7 11.89 24.08 -11.18
CA LEU A 7 11.98 23.60 -9.80
C LEU A 7 10.61 23.28 -9.21
N THR A 8 9.59 24.12 -9.45
CA THR A 8 8.23 23.88 -8.96
C THR A 8 7.56 22.69 -9.66
N LEU A 9 7.82 22.49 -10.95
CA LEU A 9 7.36 21.31 -11.70
C LEU A 9 7.94 20.01 -11.15
N VAL A 10 9.25 19.95 -10.92
CA VAL A 10 9.90 18.76 -10.36
C VAL A 10 9.31 18.46 -8.97
N ASN A 11 9.20 19.47 -8.10
CA ASN A 11 8.68 19.29 -6.75
C ASN A 11 7.19 18.87 -6.72
N ALA A 12 6.38 19.30 -7.70
CA ALA A 12 4.98 18.90 -7.83
C ALA A 12 4.80 17.43 -8.26
N CYS A 13 5.83 16.83 -8.86
CA CYS A 13 5.82 15.46 -9.36
C CYS A 13 6.51 14.46 -8.42
N VAL A 14 7.35 14.92 -7.47
CA VAL A 14 8.03 14.05 -6.51
C VAL A 14 6.98 13.27 -5.69
N GLY A 15 7.11 11.94 -5.68
CA GLY A 15 6.26 11.04 -4.88
C GLY A 15 4.86 10.80 -5.44
N ARG A 16 4.49 11.35 -6.60
CA ARG A 16 3.26 10.95 -7.29
C ARG A 16 3.49 9.64 -8.03
N PRO A 17 2.80 8.54 -7.67
CA PRO A 17 2.90 7.31 -8.43
C PRO A 17 2.31 7.52 -9.83
N PHE A 18 3.00 7.02 -10.85
CA PHE A 18 2.56 7.05 -12.25
C PHE A 18 1.38 6.12 -12.54
N TYR A 19 0.99 5.30 -11.56
CA TYR A 19 -0.12 4.36 -11.59
C TYR A 19 -1.03 4.62 -10.38
N PRO A 20 -2.34 4.30 -10.47
CA PRO A 20 -3.21 4.35 -9.32
C PRO A 20 -2.70 3.36 -8.27
N LEU A 21 -2.45 3.86 -7.06
CA LEU A 21 -2.15 2.99 -5.93
C LEU A 21 -3.26 1.95 -5.76
N PRO A 22 -2.96 0.72 -5.35
CA PRO A 22 -4.00 -0.29 -5.09
C PRO A 22 -5.10 0.20 -4.13
N SER A 23 -4.77 1.11 -3.20
CA SER A 23 -5.72 1.75 -2.30
C SER A 23 -6.61 2.83 -2.94
N LYS A 24 -6.26 3.30 -4.14
CA LYS A 24 -6.98 4.31 -4.94
C LYS A 24 -7.72 3.71 -6.13
N GLN A 25 -7.61 2.40 -6.33
CA GLN A 25 -8.45 1.70 -7.28
C GLN A 25 -9.83 1.52 -6.63
N ASP A 26 -10.90 1.89 -7.33
CA ASP A 26 -12.26 1.47 -6.99
C ASP A 26 -12.34 -0.04 -7.21
N VAL A 27 -11.80 -0.80 -6.26
CA VAL A 27 -11.96 -2.24 -6.21
C VAL A 27 -13.39 -2.48 -5.73
N GLU A 28 -14.34 -2.60 -6.66
CA GLU A 28 -15.76 -2.82 -6.39
C GLU A 28 -16.04 -3.99 -5.43
N ASN A 29 -15.09 -4.92 -5.28
CA ASN A 29 -15.20 -6.11 -4.42
C ASN A 29 -14.46 -6.03 -3.09
N ARG A 30 -14.00 -4.85 -2.64
CA ARG A 30 -13.28 -4.74 -1.36
C ARG A 30 -14.25 -4.92 -0.19
N GLN A 31 -14.16 -6.06 0.48
CA GLN A 31 -14.93 -6.31 1.70
C GLN A 31 -14.42 -5.42 2.83
N PRO A 32 -15.32 -4.83 3.65
CA PRO A 32 -14.92 -4.06 4.81
C PRO A 32 -14.18 -4.95 5.82
N ILE A 33 -13.31 -4.34 6.63
CA ILE A 33 -12.72 -5.04 7.77
C ILE A 33 -13.85 -5.50 8.69
N GLN A 34 -13.75 -6.73 9.18
CA GLN A 34 -14.77 -7.34 10.01
C GLN A 34 -15.06 -6.50 11.26
N THR A 35 -16.31 -6.09 11.46
CA THR A 35 -16.70 -5.19 12.58
C THR A 35 -17.40 -5.90 13.74
N PHE A 36 -17.89 -7.13 13.54
CA PHE A 36 -18.70 -7.83 14.56
C PHE A 36 -17.86 -8.60 15.61
N ARG A 37 -16.57 -8.82 15.36
CA ARG A 37 -15.62 -9.44 16.30
C ARG A 37 -14.19 -8.98 15.98
N PRO A 38 -13.22 -9.11 16.91
CA PRO A 38 -11.82 -8.78 16.66
C PRO A 38 -11.28 -9.46 15.40
N TYR A 39 -10.42 -8.73 14.68
CA TYR A 39 -9.80 -9.21 13.45
C TYR A 39 -8.31 -9.45 13.71
N ASN A 40 -7.86 -10.69 13.57
CA ASN A 40 -6.45 -11.04 13.75
C ASN A 40 -5.71 -10.81 12.43
N ILE A 41 -4.73 -9.92 12.45
CA ILE A 41 -3.86 -9.63 11.30
C ILE A 41 -2.50 -10.28 11.56
N ALA A 42 -2.11 -11.20 10.70
CA ALA A 42 -0.77 -11.78 10.71
C ALA A 42 0.24 -10.74 10.21
N HIS A 43 1.05 -10.19 11.10
CA HIS A 43 2.08 -9.22 10.75
C HIS A 43 3.24 -9.93 10.03
N ARG A 44 3.33 -9.78 8.70
CA ARG A 44 4.31 -10.48 7.81
C ARG A 44 4.09 -11.98 7.65
N GLY A 45 2.85 -12.44 7.73
CA GLY A 45 2.49 -13.87 7.69
C GLY A 45 2.65 -14.55 9.06
N SER A 46 2.76 -15.89 9.10
CA SER A 46 3.03 -16.66 10.33
C SER A 46 4.50 -16.50 10.80
N ASN A 47 4.92 -15.26 11.02
CA ASN A 47 6.30 -14.90 11.31
C ASN A 47 6.85 -15.45 12.65
N GLY A 48 5.98 -15.95 13.52
CA GLY A 48 6.36 -16.68 14.73
C GLY A 48 6.77 -18.12 14.47
N GLU A 49 6.40 -18.68 13.32
CA GLU A 49 6.61 -20.09 12.96
C GLU A 49 7.48 -20.25 11.71
N LEU A 50 7.37 -19.31 10.76
CA LEU A 50 8.00 -19.34 9.44
C LEU A 50 8.77 -18.05 9.18
N PRO A 51 9.79 -18.06 8.29
CA PRO A 51 10.48 -16.83 7.90
C PRO A 51 9.50 -15.80 7.34
N GLU A 52 9.57 -14.58 7.88
CA GLU A 52 8.72 -13.45 7.50
C GLU A 52 8.79 -13.15 6.00
N GLU A 53 7.70 -12.60 5.45
CA GLU A 53 7.64 -12.15 4.04
C GLU A 53 7.91 -13.26 3.00
N THR A 54 7.64 -14.53 3.34
CA THR A 54 7.76 -15.68 2.43
C THR A 54 6.42 -16.24 2.00
N ALA A 55 6.37 -16.93 0.85
CA ALA A 55 5.16 -17.59 0.38
C ALA A 55 4.59 -18.60 1.41
N ALA A 56 5.48 -19.32 2.12
CA ALA A 56 5.07 -20.25 3.18
C ALA A 56 4.43 -19.53 4.37
N ALA A 57 4.88 -18.32 4.72
CA ALA A 57 4.29 -17.54 5.81
C ALA A 57 2.90 -16.98 5.47
N TYR A 58 2.54 -16.89 4.18
CA TYR A 58 1.28 -16.28 3.71
C TYR A 58 0.19 -17.27 3.28
N MET A 59 0.52 -18.56 3.17
CA MET A 59 -0.38 -19.64 2.71
C MET A 59 -0.87 -20.48 3.90
#